data_AF-A0A7Y2DF67-F1
#
_entry.id   AF-A0A7Y2DF67-F1
#
_cell.length_a   1.000
_cell.length_b   1.000
_cell.length_c   1.000
_cell.angle_alpha   90.00
_cell.angle_beta   90.00
_cell.angle_gamma   90.00
#
_symmetry.space_group_name_H-M   'P 1'
#
loop_
_entity.id
_entity.type
_entity.pdbx_description
1 polymer ?
#
loop_
_entity_poly.entity_id
_entity_poly.type
_entity_poly.pdbx_seq_one_letter_code
_entity_poly.pdbx_strand_id
1 'polypeptide(L)'
;DPKPDMSGIEQMPPLQLYDLSKDPGGTENVYLLFPEKVEEMEDLMVSYIENGRSTPGVKQENAIFNLQGQPWHQIAPILSE
;
A
#
# COMPACT_ATOMS: atom_id res chain seq x y z
N ASP A 1 16.54 2.87 1.95
CA ASP A 1 15.13 3.27 1.76
C ASP A 1 15.02 4.78 1.54
N PRO A 2 14.23 5.22 0.55
CA PRO A 2 13.92 6.63 0.37
C PRO A 2 13.11 7.16 1.55
N LYS A 3 13.40 8.39 1.93
CA LYS A 3 12.62 9.16 2.90
C LYS A 3 12.12 10.41 2.20
N PRO A 4 10.91 10.90 2.54
CA PRO A 4 10.48 12.23 2.10
C PRO A 4 11.60 13.25 2.33
N ASP A 5 11.83 14.14 1.36
CA ASP A 5 12.84 15.19 1.37
C ASP A 5 14.32 14.73 1.38
N MET A 6 14.58 13.46 1.05
CA MET A 6 15.94 12.98 0.82
C MET A 6 16.51 13.48 -0.51
N SER A 7 17.75 13.98 -0.49
CA SER A 7 18.50 14.30 -1.71
C SER A 7 18.53 13.10 -2.67
N GLY A 8 18.19 13.33 -3.95
CA GLY A 8 18.17 12.29 -4.99
C GLY A 8 16.85 11.51 -5.11
N ILE A 9 15.84 11.79 -4.28
CA ILE A 9 14.53 11.11 -4.37
C ILE A 9 13.84 11.34 -5.72
N GLU A 10 14.03 12.51 -6.33
CA GLU A 10 13.49 12.85 -7.66
C GLU A 10 14.06 11.98 -8.79
N GLN A 11 15.20 11.33 -8.57
CA GLN A 11 15.86 10.46 -9.55
C GLN A 11 15.46 8.99 -9.38
N MET A 12 14.71 8.67 -8.33
CA MET A 12 14.25 7.31 -8.07
C MET A 12 13.06 6.96 -8.97
N PRO A 13 12.89 5.67 -9.32
CA PRO A 13 11.70 5.24 -10.00
C PRO A 13 10.46 5.53 -9.14
N PRO A 14 9.30 5.77 -9.77
CA PRO A 14 8.06 6.12 -9.06
C PRO A 14 7.62 5.01 -8.10
N LEU A 15 8.04 3.78 -8.39
CA LEU A 15 7.76 2.59 -7.60
C LEU A 15 9.03 1.76 -7.46
N GLN A 16 9.03 0.93 -6.42
CA GLN A 16 10.09 -0.04 -6.14
C GLN A 16 9.45 -1.39 -5.88
N LEU A 17 10.03 -2.45 -6.44
CA LEU A 17 9.57 -3.82 -6.26
C LEU A 17 10.70 -4.64 -5.65
N TYR A 18 10.38 -5.42 -4.62
CA TYR A 18 11.35 -6.25 -3.89
C TYR A 18 10.83 -7.68 -3.77
N ASP A 19 11.69 -8.66 -4.05
CA ASP A 19 11.41 -10.08 -3.79
C ASP A 19 11.87 -10.43 -2.37
N LEU A 20 10.98 -10.26 -1.39
CA LEU A 20 11.29 -10.50 0.02
C LEU A 20 11.63 -11.96 0.36
N SER A 21 11.34 -12.90 -0.54
CA SER A 21 11.75 -14.31 -0.36
C SER A 21 13.25 -14.52 -0.60
N LYS A 22 13.85 -13.70 -1.48
CA LYS A 22 15.28 -13.74 -1.81
C LYS A 22 16.06 -12.64 -1.11
N ASP A 23 15.46 -11.48 -0.95
CA ASP A 23 16.02 -10.30 -0.30
C ASP A 23 15.06 -9.75 0.77
N PRO A 24 15.02 -10.36 1.96
CA PRO A 24 14.18 -9.88 3.07
C PRO A 24 14.50 -8.45 3.51
N GLY A 25 15.71 -7.95 3.19
CA GLY A 25 16.15 -6.60 3.52
C GLY A 25 15.66 -5.52 2.56
N GLY A 26 15.06 -5.90 1.41
CA GLY A 26 14.56 -4.96 0.41
C GLY A 26 15.64 -4.03 -0.14
N THR A 27 16.82 -4.57 -0.42
CA THR A 27 18.00 -3.83 -0.90
C THR A 27 18.11 -3.80 -2.43
N GLU A 28 17.61 -4.82 -3.12
CA GLU A 28 17.65 -4.94 -4.58
C GLU A 28 16.29 -4.63 -5.20
N ASN A 29 16.17 -3.45 -5.83
CA ASN A 29 14.96 -3.07 -6.55
C ASN A 29 14.87 -3.81 -7.89
N VAL A 30 13.89 -4.71 -8.02
CA VAL A 30 13.63 -5.52 -9.21
C VAL A 30 12.50 -4.95 -10.10
N TYR A 31 12.08 -3.71 -9.87
CA TYR A 31 11.00 -3.02 -10.59
C TYR A 31 11.07 -3.16 -12.12
N LEU A 32 12.26 -2.95 -12.72
CA LEU A 32 12.43 -3.04 -14.18
C LEU A 32 12.44 -4.47 -14.73
N LEU A 33 12.61 -5.47 -13.86
CA LEU A 33 12.75 -6.87 -14.27
C LEU A 33 11.40 -7.60 -14.36
N PHE A 34 10.38 -7.11 -13.65
CA PHE A 34 9.08 -7.79 -13.54
C PHE A 34 7.91 -6.82 -13.78
N PRO A 35 7.78 -6.23 -14.98
CA PRO A 35 6.73 -5.25 -15.27
C PRO A 35 5.31 -5.79 -15.07
N GLU A 36 5.05 -7.07 -15.38
CA GLU A 36 3.74 -7.70 -15.14
C GLU A 36 3.41 -7.79 -13.64
N LYS A 37 4.41 -8.01 -12.78
CA LYS A 37 4.20 -8.06 -11.33
C LYS A 37 3.96 -6.67 -10.75
N VAL A 38 4.59 -5.65 -11.34
CA VAL A 38 4.34 -4.24 -11.01
C VAL A 38 2.89 -3.89 -11.30
N GLU A 39 2.39 -4.17 -12.51
CA GLU A 39 0.99 -3.92 -12.90
C GLU A 39 0.00 -4.64 -11.97
N GLU A 40 0.21 -5.92 -11.70
CA GLU A 40 -0.64 -6.71 -10.78
C GLU A 40 -0.69 -6.09 -9.37
N MET A 41 0.45 -5.63 -8.84
CA MET A 41 0.53 -5.04 -7.51
C MET A 41 -0.07 -3.63 -7.47
N GLU A 42 0.09 -2.84 -8.54
CA GLU A 42 -0.54 -1.53 -8.69
C GLU A 42 -2.06 -1.65 -8.70
N ASP A 43 -2.61 -2.55 -9.52
CA ASP A 43 -4.05 -2.81 -9.59
C ASP A 43 -4.60 -3.28 -8.24
N LEU A 44 -3.87 -4.15 -7.55
CA LEU A 44 -4.23 -4.61 -6.22
C LEU A 44 -4.26 -3.46 -5.21
N MET A 45 -3.25 -2.59 -5.23
CA MET A 45 -3.18 -1.40 -4.37
C MET A 45 -4.34 -0.44 -4.64
N VAL A 46 -4.66 -0.16 -5.91
CA VAL A 46 -5.81 0.65 -6.30
C VAL A 46 -7.10 0.05 -5.75
N SER A 47 -7.28 -1.27 -5.88
CA SER A 47 -8.46 -1.96 -5.36
C SER A 47 -8.61 -1.77 -3.84
N TYR A 48 -7.53 -1.73 -3.08
CA TYR A 48 -7.58 -1.52 -1.63
C TYR A 48 -8.04 -0.11 -1.27
N ILE A 49 -7.60 0.89 -2.04
CA ILE A 49 -8.04 2.27 -1.87
C ILE A 49 -9.53 2.40 -2.21
N GLU A 50 -9.95 1.87 -3.34
CA GLU A 50 -11.35 1.96 -3.81
C GLU A 50 -12.35 1.17 -2.96
N ASN A 51 -11.89 0.09 -2.33
CA ASN A 51 -12.72 -0.73 -1.45
C ASN A 51 -12.61 -0.31 0.03
N GLY A 52 -11.62 0.51 0.39
CA GLY A 52 -11.30 0.87 1.77
C GLY A 52 -10.83 -0.31 2.62
N ARG A 53 -10.44 -1.44 2.00
CA ARG A 53 -10.00 -2.67 2.67
C ARG A 53 -9.24 -3.59 1.72
N SER A 54 -8.36 -4.41 2.29
CA SER A 54 -7.59 -5.45 1.58
C SER A 54 -8.13 -6.87 1.72
N THR A 55 -9.26 -7.02 2.41
CA THR A 55 -9.90 -8.31 2.67
C THR A 55 -11.27 -8.37 1.99
N PRO A 56 -11.78 -9.56 1.64
CA PRO A 56 -13.14 -9.71 1.10
C PRO A 56 -14.21 -9.10 2.01
N GLY A 57 -15.23 -8.49 1.39
CA GLY A 57 -16.41 -7.96 2.07
C GLY A 57 -16.89 -6.64 1.47
N VAL A 58 -17.86 -6.02 2.13
CA VAL A 58 -18.44 -4.73 1.68
C VAL A 58 -17.39 -3.62 1.74
N LYS A 59 -17.45 -2.69 0.77
CA LYS A 59 -16.62 -1.48 0.74
C LYS A 59 -16.75 -0.67 2.04
N GLN A 60 -15.65 -0.10 2.51
CA GLN A 60 -15.58 0.65 3.76
C GLN A 60 -15.20 2.12 3.51
N GLU A 61 -15.78 3.02 4.28
CA GLU A 61 -15.38 4.43 4.27
C GLU A 61 -14.18 4.67 5.19
N ASN A 62 -13.34 5.63 4.81
CA ASN A 62 -12.25 6.08 5.67
C ASN A 62 -12.78 6.77 6.92
N ALA A 63 -12.03 6.70 8.01
CA ALA A 63 -12.32 7.49 9.21
C ALA A 63 -12.27 9.00 8.90
N ILE A 64 -13.05 9.78 9.65
CA ILE A 64 -12.99 11.24 9.56
C ILE A 64 -11.56 11.74 9.82
N PHE A 65 -11.06 12.62 8.96
CA PHE A 65 -9.66 13.08 8.95
C PHE A 65 -9.21 13.70 10.29
N ASN A 66 -10.14 14.35 10.97
CA ASN A 66 -9.95 14.91 12.29
C ASN A 66 -11.04 14.34 13.18
N LEU A 67 -10.65 13.71 14.29
CA LEU A 67 -11.57 13.09 15.23
C LEU A 67 -12.17 14.12 16.23
N GLN A 68 -11.77 15.39 16.18
CA GLN A 68 -12.20 16.45 17.12
C GLN A 68 -12.09 16.05 18.60
N GLY A 69 -11.00 15.36 18.96
CA GLY A 69 -10.77 14.87 20.31
C GLY A 69 -11.60 13.64 20.69
N GLN A 70 -12.41 13.09 19.79
CA GLN A 70 -13.03 11.77 19.97
C GLN A 70 -11.98 10.66 19.84
N PRO A 71 -12.11 9.57 20.60
CA PRO A 71 -11.28 8.38 20.42
C PRO A 71 -11.47 7.78 19.02
N TRP A 72 -10.37 7.30 18.42
CA TRP A 72 -10.46 6.48 17.21
C TRP A 72 -11.19 5.18 17.51
N HIS A 73 -12.05 4.74 16.61
CA HIS A 73 -12.81 3.50 16.74
C HIS A 73 -12.51 2.59 15.55
N GLN A 74 -12.19 1.34 15.85
CA GLN A 74 -12.00 0.32 14.83
C GLN A 74 -13.33 0.09 14.10
N ILE A 75 -13.27 0.07 12.77
CA ILE A 75 -14.42 -0.26 11.93
C ILE A 75 -14.86 -1.69 12.27
N ALA A 76 -16.15 -1.87 12.56
CA ALA A 76 -16.68 -3.18 12.90
C ALA A 76 -16.38 -4.20 11.78
N PRO A 77 -15.87 -5.40 12.09
CA PRO A 77 -15.61 -6.41 11.08
C PRO A 77 -16.92 -6.82 10.41
N ILE A 78 -17.05 -6.53 9.11
CA ILE A 78 -18.13 -7.04 8.27
C ILE A 78 -17.68 -8.42 7.79
N LEU A 79 -17.61 -9.39 8.69
CA LEU A 79 -17.55 -10.79 8.29
C LEU A 79 -19.01 -11.22 8.12
N SER A 80 -19.48 -11.30 6.88
CA SER A 80 -20.50 -12.29 6.55
C SER A 80 -19.78 -13.64 6.56
N GLU A 81 -20.19 -14.54 7.45
CA GLU A 81 -19.80 -15.96 7.40
C GLU A 81 -20.05 -16.57 6.02
#